data_AF-A0AB37ZS30-F1
#
_entry.id   AF-A0AB37ZS30-F1
#
_cell.length_a   1.000
_cell.length_b   1.000
_cell.length_c   1.000
_cell.angle_alpha   90.00
_cell.angle_beta   90.00
_cell.angle_gamma   90.00
#
_symmetry.space_group_name_H-M   'P 1'
#
loop_
_entity.id
_entity.type
_entity.pdbx_description
1 polymer ?
#
loop_
_entity_poly.entity_id
_entity_poly.type
_entity_poly.pdbx_seq_one_letter_code
_entity_poly.pdbx_strand_id
1 'polypeptide(L)'
;MNHQFKPGDLALVINHTYPPVIGTCVELISRHLVSPVGRKDPMDPGVYEQEGGDPVWVVSDDKAIVWEKWLIPLRGDFAPEQQKAKEAEPCA
;
A
#
# COMPACT_ATOMS: atom_id res chain seq x y z
N MET A 1 -14.02 -6.18 -6.40
CA MET A 1 -13.86 -6.66 -5.01
C MET A 1 -13.69 -5.43 -4.15
N ASN A 2 -14.64 -5.15 -3.26
CA ASN A 2 -14.62 -3.96 -2.41
C ASN A 2 -14.05 -4.38 -1.05
N HIS A 3 -12.74 -4.20 -0.89
CA HIS A 3 -12.07 -4.49 0.37
C HIS A 3 -12.21 -3.24 1.24
N GLN A 4 -12.82 -3.37 2.43
CA GLN A 4 -12.93 -2.29 3.41
C GLN A 4 -11.57 -2.08 4.09
N PHE A 5 -10.62 -1.50 3.37
CA PHE A 5 -9.34 -1.07 3.91
C PHE A 5 -9.52 0.21 4.74
N LYS A 6 -8.79 0.30 5.85
CA LYS A 6 -8.65 1.51 6.67
C LYS A 6 -7.16 1.83 6.89
N PRO A 7 -6.82 3.10 7.17
CA PRO A 7 -5.48 3.45 7.63
C PRO A 7 -5.04 2.56 8.80
N GLY A 8 -3.80 2.08 8.76
CA GLY A 8 -3.23 1.14 9.71
C GLY A 8 -3.47 -0.35 9.40
N ASP A 9 -4.27 -0.68 8.37
CA ASP A 9 -4.36 -2.08 7.92
C ASP A 9 -3.05 -2.51 7.26
N LEU A 10 -2.69 -3.78 7.47
CA LEU A 10 -1.63 -4.44 6.71
C LEU A 10 -2.20 -5.06 5.44
N ALA A 11 -1.49 -4.87 4.32
CA ALA A 11 -1.87 -5.43 3.04
C ALA A 11 -0.65 -6.00 2.31
N LEU A 12 -0.88 -7.05 1.53
CA LEU A 12 0.11 -7.59 0.60
C LEU A 12 -0.07 -6.92 -0.77
N VAL A 13 1.02 -6.39 -1.31
CA VAL A 13 1.03 -5.86 -2.68
C VAL A 13 1.20 -7.00 -3.67
N ILE A 14 0.20 -7.23 -4.53
CA ILE A 14 0.23 -8.32 -5.52
C ILE A 14 0.60 -7.86 -6.93
N ASN A 15 0.61 -6.55 -7.18
CA ASN A 15 0.98 -5.97 -8.46
C ASN A 15 1.40 -4.51 -8.26
N HIS A 16 2.37 -4.04 -9.05
CA HIS A 16 2.85 -2.67 -9.01
C HIS A 16 3.65 -2.37 -10.29
N THR A 17 3.71 -1.10 -10.71
CA THR A 17 4.56 -0.67 -11.83
C THR A 17 6.04 -0.64 -11.49
N TYR A 18 6.36 -0.56 -10.19
CA TYR A 18 7.71 -0.73 -9.64
C TYR A 18 7.81 -2.13 -9.01
N PRO A 19 8.44 -3.11 -9.70
CA PRO A 19 8.45 -4.51 -9.30
C PRO A 19 8.97 -4.83 -7.88
N PRO A 20 9.95 -4.09 -7.30
CA PRO A 20 10.47 -4.40 -5.97
C PRO A 20 9.44 -4.34 -4.83
N VAL A 21 8.33 -3.63 -5.02
CA VAL A 21 7.24 -3.52 -4.03
C VAL A 21 6.26 -4.70 -4.16
N ILE A 22 6.33 -5.53 -5.20
CA ILE A 22 5.46 -6.70 -5.34
C ILE A 22 5.89 -7.78 -4.35
N GLY A 23 4.93 -8.32 -3.59
CA GLY A 23 5.15 -9.33 -2.57
C GLY A 23 5.51 -8.78 -1.19
N THR A 24 5.59 -7.46 -1.02
CA THR A 24 5.87 -6.84 0.28
C THR A 24 4.59 -6.64 1.08
N CYS A 25 4.68 -6.91 2.39
CA CYS A 25 3.65 -6.52 3.36
C CYS A 25 3.84 -5.06 3.73
N VAL A 26 2.81 -4.24 3.54
CA VAL A 26 2.87 -2.80 3.77
C VAL A 26 1.71 -2.32 4.63
N GLU A 27 1.95 -1.27 5.40
CA GLU A 27 0.90 -0.59 6.15
C GLU A 27 0.25 0.49 5.28
N LEU A 28 -1.07 0.54 5.31
CA LEU A 28 -1.86 1.52 4.60
C LEU A 28 -1.90 2.84 5.38
N ILE A 29 -1.33 3.92 4.82
CA ILE A 29 -1.25 5.22 5.49
C ILE A 29 -2.48 6.08 5.19
N SER A 30 -2.76 6.32 3.90
CA SER A 30 -3.84 7.19 3.48
C SER A 30 -4.43 6.75 2.15
N ARG A 31 -5.75 6.89 2.03
CA ARG A 31 -6.50 6.57 0.82
C ARG A 31 -6.77 7.84 0.04
N HIS A 32 -6.52 7.79 -1.26
CA HIS A 32 -6.81 8.87 -2.19
C HIS A 32 -7.59 8.34 -3.40
N LEU A 33 -8.28 9.23 -4.10
CA LEU A 33 -8.93 8.94 -5.37
C LEU A 33 -8.12 9.59 -6.49
N VAL A 34 -7.75 8.80 -7.50
CA VAL A 34 -6.95 9.24 -8.63
C VAL A 34 -7.81 9.21 -9.88
N SER A 35 -8.03 10.38 -10.48
CA SER A 35 -8.77 10.48 -11.75
C SER A 35 -7.96 9.80 -12.88
N PRO A 36 -8.60 9.35 -13.98
CA PRO A 36 -7.89 8.93 -15.19
C PRO A 36 -7.25 10.14 -15.93
N VAL A 37 -6.44 10.95 -15.23
CA VAL A 37 -5.56 11.93 -15.85
C VAL A 37 -4.48 11.15 -16.59
N GLY A 38 -4.25 11.51 -17.85
CA GLY A 38 -3.43 10.77 -18.81
C GLY A 38 -2.09 10.31 -18.24
N ARG A 39 -2.08 9.07 -17.73
CA ARG A 39 -0.99 8.11 -17.48
C ARG A 39 0.44 8.56 -17.80
N LYS A 40 0.93 9.64 -17.20
CA LYS A 40 2.36 9.97 -17.28
C LYS A 40 3.00 9.80 -15.92
N ASP A 41 2.41 10.38 -14.87
CA ASP A 41 3.01 10.35 -13.55
C ASP A 41 1.92 10.23 -12.46
N PRO A 42 1.73 9.04 -11.84
CA PRO A 42 0.78 8.86 -10.73
C PRO A 42 1.21 9.58 -9.43
N MET A 43 2.36 10.25 -9.44
CA MET A 43 2.90 11.09 -8.37
C MET A 43 2.65 12.59 -8.59
N ASP A 44 2.02 12.97 -9.71
CA ASP A 44 1.71 14.38 -9.96
C ASP A 44 0.62 14.86 -8.98
N PRO A 45 0.88 15.91 -8.19
CA PRO A 45 -0.03 16.36 -7.12
C PRO A 45 -1.39 16.86 -7.65
N GLY A 46 -1.56 17.12 -8.95
CA GLY A 46 -2.84 17.50 -9.56
C GLY A 46 -3.78 16.33 -9.87
N VAL A 47 -3.36 15.10 -9.58
CA VAL A 47 -4.05 13.85 -9.94
C VAL A 47 -5.00 13.36 -8.84
N TYR A 48 -4.79 13.80 -7.60
CA TYR A 48 -5.60 13.39 -6.45
C TYR A 48 -6.85 14.28 -6.33
N GLU A 49 -7.99 13.64 -6.06
CA GLU A 49 -9.28 14.26 -5.73
C GLU A 49 -10.08 14.84 -6.92
N GLN A 50 -10.63 13.94 -7.74
CA GLN A 50 -11.74 14.26 -8.63
C GLN A 50 -12.86 13.22 -8.48
N GLU A 51 -14.12 13.67 -8.55
CA GLU A 51 -15.29 12.78 -8.53
C GLU A 51 -15.21 11.78 -9.68
N GLY A 52 -15.08 10.48 -9.36
CA GLY A 52 -14.96 9.39 -10.35
C GLY A 52 -13.56 8.77 -10.49
N GLY A 53 -12.59 9.17 -9.67
CA GLY A 53 -11.27 8.54 -9.63
C GLY A 53 -11.24 7.12 -9.05
N ASP A 54 -10.25 6.33 -9.46
CA ASP A 54 -9.98 5.01 -8.91
C ASP A 54 -9.25 5.11 -7.56
N PRO A 55 -9.54 4.22 -6.59
CA PRO A 55 -8.92 4.28 -5.27
C PRO A 55 -7.47 3.78 -5.28
N VAL A 56 -6.60 4.58 -4.66
CA VAL A 56 -5.19 4.26 -4.41
C VAL A 56 -4.85 4.48 -2.94
N TRP A 57 -3.79 3.82 -2.49
CA TRP A 57 -3.28 3.89 -1.13
C TRP A 57 -1.81 4.30 -1.13
N VAL A 58 -1.47 5.24 -0.25
CA VAL A 58 -0.09 5.54 0.15
C VAL A 58 0.31 4.50 1.19
N VAL A 59 1.48 3.88 1.01
CA VAL A 59 1.96 2.81 1.89
C VAL A 59 3.27 3.18 2.59
N SER A 60 3.55 2.55 3.74
CA SER A 60 4.67 2.95 4.61
C SER A 60 6.07 2.71 4.04
N ASP A 61 6.24 1.68 3.21
CA ASP A 61 7.50 1.40 2.53
C ASP A 61 7.68 2.33 1.32
N ASP A 62 8.72 3.15 1.33
CA ASP A 62 9.10 4.12 0.28
C ASP A 62 8.03 5.17 -0.11
N LYS A 63 6.93 5.29 0.66
CA LYS A 63 5.76 6.13 0.30
C LYS A 63 5.20 5.81 -1.09
N ALA A 64 5.29 4.56 -1.51
CA ALA A 64 4.75 4.12 -2.78
C ALA A 64 3.22 4.30 -2.82
N ILE A 65 2.69 4.47 -4.03
CA ILE A 65 1.25 4.59 -4.26
C ILE A 65 0.78 3.34 -4.99
N VAL A 66 -0.04 2.55 -4.30
CA VAL A 66 -0.53 1.27 -4.78
C VAL A 66 -2.03 1.35 -5.03
N TRP A 67 -2.50 0.79 -6.13
CA TRP A 67 -3.92 0.72 -6.44
C TRP A 67 -4.63 -0.22 -5.46
N GLU A 68 -5.81 0.15 -4.98
CA GLU A 68 -6.56 -0.67 -4.01
C GLU A 68 -6.86 -2.07 -4.54
N LYS A 69 -7.11 -2.20 -5.85
CA LYS A 69 -7.29 -3.48 -6.56
C LYS A 69 -6.04 -4.37 -6.62
N TRP A 70 -4.88 -3.87 -6.23
CA TRP A 70 -3.60 -4.60 -6.17
C TRP A 70 -3.17 -4.91 -4.74
N LEU A 71 -4.06 -4.68 -3.77
CA LEU A 71 -3.84 -4.96 -2.37
C LEU A 71 -4.72 -6.12 -1.93
N ILE A 72 -4.15 -7.03 -1.14
CA ILE A 72 -4.89 -8.07 -0.42
C ILE A 72 -4.80 -7.77 1.08
N PRO A 73 -5.93 -7.65 1.81
CA PRO A 73 -5.89 -7.39 3.24
C PRO A 73 -5.31 -8.59 3.99
N LEU A 74 -4.30 -8.33 4.81
CA LEU A 74 -3.76 -9.28 5.78
C LEU A 74 -4.57 -9.16 7.07
N ARG A 75 -5.83 -9.61 7.05
CA ARG A 75 -6.72 -9.55 8.22
C ARG A 75 -6.15 -10.41 9.35
N GLY A 76 -5.69 -9.77 10.42
CA GLY A 76 -5.86 -10.16 11.83
C GLY A 76 -5.25 -11.46 12.37
N ASP A 77 -4.77 -12.39 11.53
CA ASP A 77 -4.06 -13.58 11.99
C ASP A 77 -2.53 -13.38 11.99
N PHE A 78 -2.05 -12.21 11.56
CA PHE A 78 -0.64 -11.83 11.57
C PHE A 78 -0.24 -11.15 12.88
N ALA A 79 -0.56 -11.77 14.01
CA ALA A 79 0.07 -11.47 15.28
C ALA A 79 1.28 -12.41 15.46
N PRO A 80 2.48 -11.99 15.88
CA PRO A 80 3.24 -10.76 15.64
C PRO A 80 4.64 -11.15 15.08
N GLU A 81 4.77 -11.66 13.86
CA GLU A 81 6.10 -12.13 13.39
C GLU A 81 7.03 -11.00 12.93
N GLN A 82 6.50 -9.79 12.68
CA GLN A 82 7.32 -8.64 12.28
C GLN A 82 8.11 -7.99 13.43
N GLN A 83 7.73 -8.20 14.70
CA GLN A 83 8.55 -7.74 15.83
C GLN A 83 9.75 -8.65 16.15
N LYS A 84 9.82 -9.86 15.57
CA LYS A 84 10.94 -10.79 15.81
C LYS A 84 12.13 -10.58 14.88
N ALA A 85 11.98 -9.83 13.80
CA ALA A 85 13.08 -9.51 12.88
C ALA A 85 14.00 -8.37 13.37
N LYS A 86 13.62 -7.66 14.44
CA LYS A 86 14.45 -6.60 15.07
C LYS A 86 15.13 -7.02 16.38
N GLU A 87 14.94 -8.25 16.84
CA GLU A 87 15.56 -8.79 18.07
C GLU A 87 16.45 -10.00 17.72
N ALA A 88 17.35 -9.82 16.76
CA ALA A 88 18.41 -10.78 16.46
C ALA A 88 19.73 -10.05 16.14
N GLU A 89 20.14 -9.15 17.03
CA GLU A 89 21.57 -8.93 17.27
C GLU A 89 21.95 -9.82 18.46
N PRO A 90 22.55 -11.00 18.25
CA PRO A 90 23.20 -11.72 19.33
C PRO A 90 24.43 -10.91 19.78
N CYS A 91 24.52 -10.65 21.08
CA CYS A 91 25.75 -10.17 21.70
C CYS A 91 26.94 -11.05 21.31
N ALA A 92 28.04 -10.42 20.91
CA ALA A 92 29.39 -10.90 21.11
C ALA A 92 30.29 -9.71 21.45
#